data_AF-A0A5J6SHC8-F1
#
_entry.id   AF-A0A5J6SHC8-F1
#
_cell.length_a   1.000
_cell.length_b   1.000
_cell.length_c   1.000
_cell.angle_alpha   90.00
_cell.angle_beta   90.00
_cell.angle_gamma   90.00
#
_symmetry.space_group_name_H-M   'P 1'
#
loop_
_entity.id
_entity.type
_entity.pdbx_description
1 polymer ?
#
loop_
_entity_poly.entity_id
_entity_poly.type
_entity_poly.pdbx_seq_one_letter_code
_entity_poly.pdbx_strand_id
1 'polypeptide(L)'
;MTCNKGETKRNNQDGFNVRGTEAMVLESVMFAILAERSLGPKLYGIFPQGRLEQFIASRKLETGELAIPSISAEIAKKMATFHRMTMPFNKEPKWLFCTMEKYLQQVMRINFTREPQVGIFHRLLGYNLPEELEKLR
;
A
#
# COMPACT_ATOMS: atom_id res chain seq x y z
N MET A 1 -9.87 -5.43 18.43
CA MET A 1 -10.49 -4.41 17.53
C MET A 1 -10.69 -5.04 16.17
N THR A 2 -11.91 -5.38 15.83
CA THR A 2 -12.28 -6.06 14.58
C THR A 2 -12.14 -5.09 13.41
N CYS A 3 -11.40 -5.46 12.35
CA CYS A 3 -11.59 -4.83 11.04
C CYS A 3 -13.07 -5.01 10.72
N ASN A 4 -13.80 -3.90 10.50
CA ASN A 4 -15.22 -3.95 10.19
C ASN A 4 -15.44 -4.95 9.05
N LYS A 5 -15.94 -6.14 9.39
CA LYS A 5 -16.54 -7.04 8.42
C LYS A 5 -17.82 -6.37 8.00
N GLY A 6 -17.75 -5.52 6.98
CA GLY A 6 -18.92 -5.17 6.21
C GLY A 6 -19.55 -6.48 5.76
N GLU A 7 -20.72 -6.80 6.30
CA GLU A 7 -21.50 -7.96 5.93
C GLU A 7 -21.72 -7.93 4.42
N THR A 8 -20.98 -8.76 3.69
CA THR A 8 -21.17 -8.91 2.26
C THR A 8 -22.26 -9.96 2.07
N LYS A 9 -23.51 -9.52 1.97
CA LYS A 9 -24.56 -10.33 1.36
C LYS A 9 -24.11 -10.69 -0.06
N ARG A 10 -23.92 -11.98 -0.32
CA ARG A 10 -23.64 -12.52 -1.65
C ARG A 10 -24.87 -12.31 -2.53
N ASN A 11 -24.83 -11.30 -3.38
CA ASN A 11 -25.58 -11.31 -4.63
C ASN A 11 -24.57 -11.39 -5.76
N ASN A 12 -24.71 -12.44 -6.57
CA ASN A 12 -23.90 -12.67 -7.76
C ASN A 12 -24.22 -11.62 -8.83
N GLN A 13 -23.18 -11.26 -9.58
CA GLN A 13 -23.10 -10.32 -10.71
C GLN A 13 -22.71 -8.88 -10.31
N ASP A 14 -21.58 -8.42 -10.89
CA ASP A 14 -20.95 -7.08 -10.87
C ASP A 14 -20.03 -6.66 -9.68
N GLY A 15 -19.33 -7.61 -9.07
CA GLY A 15 -18.39 -7.33 -7.96
C GLY A 15 -16.98 -6.84 -8.32
N PHE A 16 -16.64 -6.61 -9.60
CA PHE A 16 -15.27 -6.29 -10.03
C PHE A 16 -14.95 -4.78 -10.08
N ASN A 17 -15.95 -3.88 -10.09
CA ASN A 17 -15.74 -2.48 -10.48
C ASN A 17 -15.82 -1.43 -9.33
N VAL A 18 -16.54 -1.70 -8.24
CA VAL A 18 -16.80 -0.67 -7.20
C VAL A 18 -15.56 -0.36 -6.34
N ARG A 19 -14.84 -1.40 -5.88
CA ARG A 19 -13.64 -1.22 -5.04
C ARG A 19 -12.46 -0.59 -5.79
N GLY A 20 -12.35 -0.83 -7.09
CA GLY A 20 -11.34 -0.18 -7.93
C GLY A 20 -11.63 1.30 -8.09
N THR A 21 -12.90 1.67 -8.24
CA THR A 21 -13.32 3.07 -8.44
C THR A 21 -13.06 3.94 -7.21
N GLU A 22 -13.39 3.46 -6.01
CA GLU A 22 -13.09 4.20 -4.77
C GLU A 22 -11.59 4.41 -4.56
N ALA A 23 -10.78 3.39 -4.85
CA ALA A 23 -9.32 3.49 -4.75
C ALA A 23 -8.77 4.54 -5.74
N MET A 24 -9.22 4.54 -6.98
CA MET A 24 -8.82 5.53 -7.99
C MET A 24 -9.18 6.97 -7.58
N VAL A 25 -10.35 7.17 -6.96
CA VAL A 25 -10.77 8.49 -6.44
C VAL A 25 -9.84 8.95 -5.31
N LEU A 26 -9.57 8.08 -4.33
CA LEU A 26 -8.68 8.41 -3.22
C LEU A 26 -7.25 8.69 -3.68
N GLU A 27 -6.75 7.90 -4.64
CA GLU A 27 -5.43 8.11 -5.25
C GLU A 27 -5.35 9.45 -6.00
N SER A 28 -6.40 9.80 -6.75
CA SER A 28 -6.49 11.08 -7.47
C SER A 28 -6.49 12.26 -6.51
N VAL A 29 -7.27 12.19 -5.42
CA VAL A 29 -7.31 13.22 -4.37
C VAL A 29 -5.95 13.34 -3.67
N MET A 30 -5.32 12.21 -3.32
CA MET A 30 -3.99 12.19 -2.72
C MET A 30 -2.97 12.89 -3.61
N PHE A 31 -2.91 12.52 -4.89
CA PHE A 31 -1.95 13.06 -5.83
C PHE A 31 -2.15 14.57 -6.04
N ALA A 32 -3.40 15.00 -6.23
CA ALA A 32 -3.71 16.42 -6.40
C ALA A 32 -3.26 17.25 -5.18
N ILE A 33 -3.54 16.79 -3.95
CA ILE A 33 -3.09 17.50 -2.74
C ILE A 33 -1.56 17.58 -2.65
N LEU A 34 -0.85 16.51 -3.02
CA LEU A 34 0.62 16.51 -3.04
C LEU A 34 1.18 17.49 -4.08
N ALA A 35 0.58 17.54 -5.27
CA ALA A 35 0.96 18.48 -6.32
C ALA A 35 0.72 19.94 -5.89
N GLU A 36 -0.46 20.26 -5.36
CA GLU A 36 -0.82 21.60 -4.89
C GLU A 36 0.09 22.11 -3.76
N ARG A 37 0.55 21.21 -2.89
CA ARG A 37 1.48 21.54 -1.81
C ARG A 37 2.96 21.51 -2.22
N SER A 38 3.26 21.32 -3.50
CA SER A 38 4.63 21.18 -4.01
C SER A 38 5.44 20.06 -3.33
N LEU A 39 4.76 18.97 -2.95
CA LEU A 39 5.34 17.77 -2.33
C LEU A 39 5.41 16.57 -3.30
N GLY A 40 5.00 16.77 -4.55
CA GLY A 40 5.11 15.83 -5.64
C GLY A 40 5.21 16.55 -7.00
N PRO A 41 5.27 15.82 -8.11
CA PRO A 41 5.20 16.39 -9.45
C PRO A 41 3.90 17.18 -9.65
N LYS A 42 3.92 18.23 -10.49
CA LYS A 42 2.66 18.88 -10.90
C LYS A 42 1.74 17.89 -11.61
N LEU A 43 0.44 18.03 -11.38
CA LEU A 43 -0.60 17.28 -12.07
C LEU A 43 -1.10 18.09 -13.28
N TYR A 44 -1.01 17.55 -14.49
CA TYR A 44 -1.51 18.19 -15.71
C TYR A 44 -2.87 17.65 -16.16
N GLY A 45 -3.20 16.41 -15.83
CA GLY A 45 -4.49 15.82 -16.19
C GLY A 45 -4.69 14.42 -15.63
N ILE A 46 -5.95 14.04 -15.42
CA ILE A 46 -6.38 12.71 -14.96
C ILE A 46 -7.35 12.15 -15.99
N PHE A 47 -7.16 10.87 -16.32
CA PHE A 47 -7.97 10.12 -17.27
C PHE A 47 -8.26 8.72 -16.70
N PRO A 48 -9.28 8.00 -17.19
CA PRO A 48 -9.56 6.64 -16.72
C PRO A 48 -8.36 5.68 -16.85
N GLN A 49 -7.46 5.93 -17.80
CA GLN A 49 -6.28 5.09 -18.07
C GLN A 49 -5.04 5.50 -17.25
N GLY A 50 -5.06 6.63 -16.54
CA GLY A 50 -3.90 7.14 -15.81
C GLY A 50 -3.86 8.65 -15.68
N ARG A 51 -2.66 9.21 -15.57
CA ARG A 51 -2.46 10.65 -15.33
C ARG A 51 -1.25 11.19 -16.08
N LEU A 52 -1.30 12.48 -16.39
CA LEU A 52 -0.18 13.24 -16.94
C LEU A 52 0.44 14.06 -15.81
N GLU A 53 1.73 13.84 -15.56
CA GLU A 53 2.49 14.43 -14.46
C GLU A 53 3.69 15.21 -15.00
N GLN A 54 4.21 16.14 -14.19
CA GLN A 54 5.48 16.80 -14.47
C GLN A 54 6.62 15.80 -14.58
N PHE A 55 7.37 15.88 -15.67
CA PHE A 55 8.64 15.17 -15.79
C PHE A 55 9.70 15.81 -14.89
N ILE A 56 10.33 15.02 -14.03
CA ILE A 56 11.43 15.43 -13.15
C ILE A 56 12.70 14.71 -13.60
N ALA A 57 13.62 15.45 -14.24
CA ALA A 57 14.92 14.93 -14.64
C ALA A 57 15.73 14.51 -13.40
N SER A 58 15.76 13.21 -13.11
CA SER A 58 16.31 12.66 -11.88
C SER A 58 16.63 11.17 -12.05
N ARG A 59 17.38 10.61 -11.09
CA ARG A 59 17.54 9.17 -10.93
C ARG A 59 17.04 8.74 -9.56
N LYS A 60 16.72 7.45 -9.42
CA LYS A 60 16.45 6.85 -8.11
C LYS A 60 17.75 6.70 -7.33
N LEU A 61 17.64 6.68 -6.00
CA LEU A 61 18.74 6.29 -5.14
C LEU A 61 18.94 4.77 -5.20
N GLU A 62 20.19 4.34 -5.13
CA GLU A 62 20.57 2.95 -4.93
C GLU A 62 20.52 2.60 -3.43
N THR A 63 20.34 1.31 -3.11
CA THR A 63 20.22 0.86 -1.71
C THR A 63 21.43 1.26 -0.86
N GLY A 64 22.64 1.21 -1.41
CA GLY A 64 23.86 1.61 -0.71
C GLY A 64 23.91 3.11 -0.37
N GLU A 65 23.24 3.95 -1.16
CA GLU A 65 23.22 5.40 -0.94
C GLU A 65 22.35 5.80 0.26
N LEU A 66 21.38 4.96 0.65
CA LEU A 66 20.50 5.24 1.79
C LEU A 66 21.25 5.32 3.12
N ALA A 67 22.43 4.68 3.20
CA ALA A 67 23.30 4.70 4.38
C ALA A 67 24.20 5.95 4.44
N ILE A 68 24.29 6.75 3.37
CA ILE A 68 25.10 7.97 3.35
C ILE A 68 24.48 8.99 4.32
N PRO A 69 25.21 9.49 5.33
CA PRO A 69 24.60 10.32 6.39
C PRO A 69 23.87 11.57 5.88
N SER A 70 24.40 12.26 4.87
CA SER A 70 23.76 13.45 4.29
C SER A 70 22.45 13.12 3.58
N ILE A 71 22.41 12.00 2.84
CA ILE A 71 21.21 11.51 2.15
C ILE A 71 20.17 11.04 3.18
N SER A 72 20.59 10.26 4.18
CA SER A 72 19.71 9.77 5.25
C SER A 72 19.08 10.92 6.03
N ALA A 73 19.86 11.95 6.35
CA ALA A 73 19.36 13.16 7.00
C ALA A 73 18.32 13.90 6.13
N GLU A 74 18.52 13.94 4.81
CA GLU A 74 17.56 14.57 3.89
C GLU A 74 16.26 13.74 3.76
N ILE A 75 16.37 12.41 3.68
CA ILE A 75 15.22 11.49 3.72
C ILE A 75 14.41 11.72 5.01
N ALA A 76 15.08 11.80 6.16
CA ALA A 76 14.42 12.03 7.45
C ALA A 76 13.64 13.36 7.46
N LYS A 77 14.21 14.45 6.92
CA LYS A 77 13.52 15.75 6.80
C LYS A 77 12.28 15.68 5.89
N LYS A 78 12.40 14.98 4.75
CA LYS A 78 11.30 14.80 3.79
C LYS A 78 10.19 13.92 4.40
N MET A 79 10.55 12.84 5.08
CA MET A 79 9.63 11.96 5.81
C MET A 79 8.92 12.70 6.95
N ALA A 80 9.63 13.51 7.75
CA ALA A 80 9.02 14.32 8.80
C ALA A 80 8.02 15.34 8.23
N THR A 81 8.32 15.93 7.07
CA THR A 81 7.38 16.81 6.36
C THR A 81 6.14 16.06 5.90
N PHE A 82 6.32 14.86 5.33
CA PHE A 82 5.21 14.02 4.87
C PHE A 82 4.31 13.56 6.03
N HIS A 83 4.88 13.12 7.16
CA HIS A 83 4.13 12.68 8.34
C HIS A 83 3.30 13.79 9.00
N ARG A 84 3.67 15.06 8.81
CA ARG A 84 2.91 16.22 9.35
C ARG A 84 1.74 16.65 8.45
N MET A 85 1.54 16.02 7.30
CA MET A 85 0.49 16.41 6.38
C MET A 85 -0.90 16.05 6.93
N THR A 86 -1.77 17.06 7.03
CA THR A 86 -3.21 16.82 7.17
C THR A 86 -3.79 16.42 5.81
N MET A 87 -4.23 15.16 5.72
CA MET A 87 -4.85 14.57 4.53
C MET A 87 -6.31 14.18 4.81
N PRO A 88 -7.23 14.25 3.84
CA PRO A 88 -8.66 13.95 4.04
C PRO A 88 -8.97 12.44 3.95
N PHE A 89 -8.23 11.62 4.71
CA PHE A 89 -8.40 10.17 4.77
C PHE A 89 -8.75 9.69 6.17
N ASN A 90 -9.17 8.43 6.29
CA ASN A 90 -9.35 7.79 7.59
C ASN A 90 -8.04 7.86 8.41
N LYS A 91 -8.15 8.26 9.67
CA LYS A 91 -7.02 8.45 10.61
C LYS A 91 -6.83 7.28 11.56
N GLU A 92 -7.76 6.34 11.57
CA GLU A 92 -7.65 5.12 12.35
C GLU A 92 -6.47 4.27 11.83
N PRO A 93 -5.52 3.85 12.69
CA PRO A 93 -4.31 3.11 12.29
C PRO A 93 -4.60 1.63 11.99
N LYS A 94 -5.64 1.36 11.19
CA LYS A 94 -6.14 0.02 10.86
C LYS A 94 -5.41 -0.60 9.66
N TRP A 95 -4.75 0.22 8.85
CA TRP A 95 -4.16 -0.21 7.58
C TRP A 95 -3.18 -1.38 7.75
N LEU A 96 -2.27 -1.30 8.72
CA LEU A 96 -1.22 -2.30 8.92
C LEU A 96 -1.82 -3.69 9.20
N PHE A 97 -2.60 -3.82 10.27
CA PHE A 97 -3.16 -5.12 10.67
C PHE A 97 -4.24 -5.62 9.71
N CYS A 98 -5.14 -4.77 9.21
CA CYS A 98 -6.14 -5.24 8.24
C CYS A 98 -5.47 -5.71 6.92
N THR A 99 -4.35 -5.10 6.53
CA THR A 99 -3.60 -5.54 5.34
C THR A 99 -2.88 -6.86 5.59
N MET A 100 -2.21 -7.01 6.76
CA MET A 100 -1.58 -8.27 7.13
C MET A 100 -2.58 -9.42 7.21
N GLU A 101 -3.75 -9.22 7.84
CA GLU A 101 -4.82 -10.22 7.88
C GLU A 101 -5.34 -10.58 6.49
N LYS A 102 -5.58 -9.58 5.64
CA LYS A 102 -6.04 -9.78 4.26
C LYS A 102 -5.03 -10.63 3.49
N TYR A 103 -3.75 -10.32 3.59
CA TYR A 103 -2.71 -11.09 2.90
C TYR A 103 -2.52 -12.47 3.49
N LEU A 104 -2.57 -12.63 4.81
CA LEU A 104 -2.52 -13.94 5.46
C LEU A 104 -3.66 -14.84 4.96
N GLN A 105 -4.88 -14.32 4.84
CA GLN A 105 -6.01 -15.07 4.27
C GLN A 105 -5.79 -15.50 2.82
N GLN A 106 -5.09 -14.68 2.02
CA GLN A 106 -4.72 -15.03 0.66
C GLN A 106 -3.64 -16.12 0.65
N VAL A 107 -2.58 -15.95 1.45
CA VAL A 107 -1.49 -16.92 1.61
C VAL A 107 -2.03 -18.29 1.96
N MET A 108 -2.97 -18.39 2.92
CA MET A 108 -3.58 -19.66 3.33
C MET A 108 -4.41 -20.37 2.24
N ARG A 109 -4.68 -19.71 1.11
CA ARG A 109 -5.47 -20.26 0.00
C ARG A 109 -4.66 -20.45 -1.28
N ILE A 110 -3.45 -19.91 -1.34
CA ILE A 110 -2.58 -20.02 -2.51
C ILE A 110 -2.00 -21.42 -2.57
N ASN A 111 -1.97 -21.99 -3.77
CA ASN A 111 -1.26 -23.22 -4.09
C ASN A 111 -0.26 -22.93 -5.21
N PHE A 112 0.93 -23.50 -5.11
CA PHE A 112 1.95 -23.43 -6.17
C PHE A 112 1.98 -24.72 -6.98
N THR A 113 2.27 -24.61 -8.27
CA THR A 113 2.38 -25.77 -9.19
C THR A 113 3.82 -26.14 -9.51
N ARG A 114 4.79 -25.26 -9.21
CA ARG A 114 6.21 -25.48 -9.47
C ARG A 114 6.89 -26.02 -8.22
N GLU A 115 7.46 -27.23 -8.31
CA GLU A 115 8.18 -27.94 -7.24
C GLU A 115 9.05 -27.07 -6.31
N PRO A 116 9.99 -26.23 -6.80
CA PRO A 116 10.84 -25.43 -5.91
C PRO A 116 10.04 -24.40 -5.08
N GLN A 117 8.92 -23.91 -5.60
CA GLN A 117 8.05 -22.97 -4.89
C GLN A 117 7.19 -23.69 -3.85
N VAL A 118 6.72 -24.91 -4.15
CA VAL A 118 5.95 -25.74 -3.22
C VAL A 118 6.77 -26.04 -1.96
N GLY A 119 8.03 -26.44 -2.11
CA GLY A 119 8.91 -26.74 -0.98
C GLY A 119 9.18 -25.54 -0.06
N ILE A 120 9.46 -24.37 -0.64
CA ILE A 120 9.65 -23.12 0.13
C ILE A 120 8.35 -22.71 0.82
N PHE A 121 7.22 -22.82 0.12
CA PHE A 121 5.93 -22.46 0.64
C PHE A 121 5.48 -23.36 1.80
N HIS A 122 5.66 -24.68 1.68
CA HIS A 122 5.39 -25.62 2.77
C HIS A 122 6.25 -25.34 4.01
N ARG A 123 7.52 -24.96 3.82
CA ARG A 123 8.37 -24.54 4.93
C ARG A 123 7.84 -23.29 5.62
N LEU A 124 7.38 -22.30 4.84
CA LEU A 124 6.77 -21.07 5.38
C LEU A 124 5.47 -21.37 6.12
N LEU A 125 4.63 -22.26 5.59
CA LEU A 125 3.40 -22.71 6.25
C LEU A 125 3.66 -23.63 7.46
N GLY A 126 4.89 -24.09 7.66
CA GLY A 126 5.30 -24.81 8.87
C GLY A 126 5.33 -23.90 10.12
N TYR A 127 5.39 -22.59 9.95
CA TYR A 127 5.26 -21.62 11.05
C TYR A 127 3.78 -21.32 11.33
N ASN A 128 3.44 -21.05 12.60
CA ASN A 128 2.08 -20.66 12.98
C ASN A 128 1.85 -19.16 12.72
N LEU A 129 1.81 -18.78 11.44
CA LEU A 129 1.65 -17.40 10.99
C LEU A 129 0.41 -16.70 11.59
N PRO A 130 -0.76 -17.37 11.77
CA PRO A 130 -1.89 -16.77 12.48
C PRO A 130 -1.58 -16.38 13.93
N GLU A 131 -0.88 -17.23 14.68
CA GLU A 131 -0.51 -16.94 16.06
C GLU A 131 0.55 -15.83 16.14
N GLU A 132 1.53 -15.82 15.24
CA GLU A 132 2.52 -14.74 15.16
C GLU A 132 1.87 -13.38 14.88
N LEU A 133 0.88 -13.34 13.99
CA LEU A 133 0.15 -12.11 13.71
C LEU A 133 -0.62 -11.59 14.93
N GLU A 134 -1.22 -12.48 15.73
CA GLU A 134 -1.89 -12.08 16.98
C GLU A 134 -0.89 -11.58 18.03
N LYS A 135 0.34 -12.10 18.08
CA LYS A 135 1.40 -11.61 19.00
C LYS A 135 1.91 -10.21 18.65
N LEU A 136 1.74 -9.76 17.40
CA LEU A 136 2.17 -8.43 16.95
C LEU A 136 1.18 -7.31 17.29
N ARG A 137 -0.01 -7.65 17.80
CA ARG A 137 -1.07 -6.72 18.16
C ARG A 137 -0.90 -6.15 19.57
#